data_AF-A0A9P4K316-F1
#
_entry.id   AF-A0A9P4K316-F1
#
_cell.length_a   1.000
_cell.length_b   1.000
_cell.length_c   1.000
_cell.angle_alpha   90.00
_cell.angle_beta   90.00
_cell.angle_gamma   90.00
#
_symmetry.space_group_name_H-M   'P 1'
#
loop_
_entity.id
_entity.type
_entity.pdbx_description
1 polymer ?
#
loop_
_entity_poly.entity_id
_entity_poly.type
_entity_poly.pdbx_seq_one_letter_code
_entity_poly.pdbx_strand_id
1 'polypeptide(L)'
;CQNQANKYCSACKLVQFCSGECQKSHWCSHKEVCRSNLLKYIYIPSCVREGRVPTSTGDSDTLQSDFGVRQYLWGNMPALDILNLEKNEGMNDMNRDFDLLFAASGDIRNVVETIVSLPGEYRGKCTAIINDNNFTIIARNIILLLTALFLEPQEAVPMMIHFWYSVALPKVMVETLRQRVFHHIHDVCKKITKKPGESLQAKTFSFGGRWLRLILTRTQWEDLREFSSCRVDLDTAQRVRRGIMLAPERVDYLDRALYNMPARMRGSTLKFREDGILLPFGASREEFSIPDPTFFQNPKVWPMKDDSNPLEGWDPAEHTKFTPHAKNDLYGSFFFYLRDVLLHFCQSLENMNIEFRLLNLDAKWLPMYFDKMLFDRIEISNICDRGCVGPHRCLSIFSSLLKPKEHNPKATMLMLFLNAVE
;
A
#
# COMPACT_ATOMS: atom_id res chain seq x y z
N CYS A 1 19.29 -2.55 20.70
CA CYS A 1 19.78 -3.93 20.96
C CYS A 1 19.56 -4.73 19.69
N GLN A 2 20.59 -5.36 19.12
CA GLN A 2 20.46 -6.21 17.92
C GLN A 2 20.24 -7.70 18.25
N ASN A 3 20.27 -8.06 19.54
CA ASN A 3 20.09 -9.44 19.98
C ASN A 3 18.64 -9.90 19.80
N GLN A 4 18.47 -11.21 19.59
CA GLN A 4 17.17 -11.84 19.44
C GLN A 4 16.25 -11.60 20.65
N ALA A 5 15.01 -11.20 20.40
CA ALA A 5 14.04 -10.83 21.43
C ALA A 5 13.21 -12.04 21.91
N ASN A 6 13.72 -12.74 22.92
CA ASN A 6 13.08 -13.95 23.47
C ASN A 6 12.16 -13.68 24.68
N LYS A 7 12.14 -12.45 25.19
CA LYS A 7 11.27 -12.04 26.30
C LYS A 7 10.17 -11.12 25.78
N TYR A 8 9.05 -11.05 26.50
CA TYR A 8 7.95 -10.13 26.19
C TYR A 8 7.31 -9.61 27.48
N CYS A 9 6.61 -8.48 27.38
CA CYS A 9 5.84 -7.97 28.52
C CYS A 9 4.63 -8.88 28.77
N SER A 10 4.61 -9.59 29.90
CA SER A 10 3.53 -10.52 30.24
C SER A 10 2.17 -9.84 30.45
N ALA A 11 2.18 -8.57 30.86
CA ALA A 11 0.96 -7.80 31.12
C ALA A 11 0.23 -7.39 29.84
N CYS A 12 0.93 -6.73 28.91
CA CYS A 12 0.29 -6.18 27.70
C CYS A 12 0.50 -7.02 26.45
N LYS A 13 1.56 -7.86 26.41
CA LYS A 13 2.00 -8.64 25.23
C LYS A 13 2.20 -7.80 23.96
N LEU A 14 2.45 -6.49 24.09
CA LEU A 14 2.69 -5.57 22.96
C LEU A 14 4.17 -5.45 22.57
N VAL A 15 5.10 -5.76 23.48
CA VAL A 15 6.53 -5.49 23.28
C VAL A 15 7.36 -6.72 23.61
N GLN A 16 8.44 -6.89 22.87
CA GLN A 16 9.47 -7.90 23.09
C GLN A 16 10.78 -7.26 23.52
N PHE A 17 11.61 -8.04 24.22
CA PHE A 17 12.89 -7.61 24.75
C PHE A 17 13.95 -8.69 24.54
N CYS A 18 15.17 -8.26 24.22
CA CYS A 18 16.33 -9.15 24.16
C CYS A 18 16.83 -9.54 25.57
N SER A 19 16.65 -8.67 26.57
CA SER A 19 17.10 -8.88 27.95
C SER A 19 16.20 -8.17 28.97
N GLY A 20 16.38 -8.51 30.25
CA GLY A 20 15.69 -7.80 31.35
C GLY A 20 16.16 -6.35 31.52
N GLU A 21 17.40 -6.04 31.13
CA GLU A 21 17.94 -4.68 31.13
C GLU A 21 17.25 -3.82 30.07
N CYS A 22 17.07 -4.34 28.85
CA CYS A 22 16.30 -3.65 27.81
C CYS A 22 14.86 -3.41 28.23
N GLN A 23 14.25 -4.34 28.97
CA GLN A 23 12.92 -4.13 29.54
C GLN A 23 12.91 -2.98 30.56
N LYS A 24 13.87 -2.95 31.49
CA LYS A 24 13.98 -1.86 32.48
C LYS A 24 14.21 -0.51 31.82
N SER A 25 15.09 -0.46 30.81
CA SER A 25 15.39 0.76 30.05
C SER A 25 14.17 1.29 29.29
N HIS A 26 13.38 0.41 28.67
CA HIS A 26 12.19 0.79 27.91
C HIS A 26 10.96 1.04 28.81
N TRP A 27 11.01 0.68 30.10
CA TRP A 27 9.84 0.69 30.96
C TRP A 27 9.21 2.08 31.11
N CYS A 28 10.03 3.14 31.20
CA CYS A 28 9.53 4.51 31.38
C CYS A 28 8.56 4.93 30.27
N SER A 29 8.89 4.69 29.00
CA SER A 29 8.01 5.00 27.87
C SER A 29 6.92 3.94 27.66
N HIS A 30 7.18 2.68 28.00
CA HIS A 30 6.22 1.59 27.81
C HIS A 30 5.06 1.59 28.82
N LYS A 31 5.32 2.05 30.06
CA LYS A 31 4.39 1.95 31.20
C LYS A 31 3.04 2.59 30.93
N GLU A 32 3.00 3.73 30.23
CA GLU A 32 1.77 4.48 29.93
C GLU A 32 0.79 3.64 29.11
N VAL A 33 1.27 3.08 28.00
CA VAL A 33 0.44 2.21 27.16
C VAL A 33 0.12 0.90 27.86
N CYS A 34 1.09 0.30 28.56
CA CYS A 34 0.91 -0.97 29.26
C CYS A 34 -0.19 -0.90 30.34
N ARG A 35 -0.41 0.26 30.94
CA ARG A 35 -1.43 0.50 31.98
C ARG A 35 -2.67 1.23 31.45
N SER A 36 -2.73 1.50 30.14
CA SER A 36 -3.82 2.26 29.53
C SER A 36 -5.15 1.48 29.53
N ASN A 37 -6.25 2.23 29.45
CA ASN A 37 -7.59 1.65 29.29
C ASN A 37 -7.78 0.92 27.95
N LEU A 38 -6.91 1.17 26.97
CA LEU A 38 -6.96 0.55 25.65
C LEU A 38 -6.82 -0.97 25.71
N LEU A 39 -6.03 -1.45 26.68
CA LEU A 39 -5.73 -2.87 26.84
C LEU A 39 -6.74 -3.62 27.71
N LYS A 40 -7.72 -2.92 28.29
CA LYS A 40 -8.80 -3.56 29.04
C LYS A 40 -9.70 -4.34 28.09
N TYR A 41 -10.24 -5.46 28.56
CA TYR A 41 -11.16 -6.29 27.79
C TYR A 41 -12.36 -5.46 27.28
N ILE A 42 -13.01 -4.75 28.21
CA ILE A 42 -14.06 -3.77 27.91
C ILE A 42 -13.40 -2.39 27.74
N TYR A 43 -13.51 -1.84 26.53
CA TYR A 43 -13.25 -0.43 26.27
C TYR A 43 -14.54 0.35 26.50
N ILE A 44 -14.47 1.46 27.22
CA ILE A 44 -15.63 2.34 27.43
C ILE A 44 -15.30 3.64 26.69
N PRO A 45 -16.05 4.01 25.63
CA PRO A 45 -15.88 5.29 24.92
C PRO A 45 -15.91 6.52 25.86
N SER A 46 -15.23 7.60 25.48
CA SER A 46 -15.16 8.87 26.23
C SER A 46 -16.54 9.46 26.48
N CYS A 47 -17.38 9.54 25.45
CA CYS A 47 -18.75 10.02 25.53
C CYS A 47 -19.56 9.30 26.62
N VAL A 48 -19.39 7.97 26.75
CA VAL A 48 -20.05 7.18 27.80
C VAL A 48 -19.48 7.50 29.19
N ARG A 49 -18.16 7.62 29.32
CA ARG A 49 -17.51 7.99 30.60
C ARG A 49 -17.90 9.39 31.07
N GLU A 50 -18.13 10.30 30.13
CA GLU A 50 -18.46 11.71 30.36
C GLU A 50 -19.97 11.96 30.46
N GLY A 51 -20.81 10.95 30.19
CA GLY A 51 -22.26 11.10 30.14
C GLY A 51 -22.75 12.00 29.00
N ARG A 52 -21.96 12.11 27.92
CA ARG A 52 -22.23 12.96 26.75
C ARG A 52 -22.87 12.14 25.62
N VAL A 53 -23.77 12.75 24.86
CA VAL A 53 -24.32 12.14 23.64
C VAL A 53 -23.23 12.14 22.55
N PRO A 54 -22.95 10.99 21.90
CA PRO A 54 -21.98 10.93 20.81
C PRO A 54 -22.40 11.82 19.64
N THR A 55 -21.43 12.47 18.99
CA THR A 55 -21.65 13.33 17.82
C THR A 55 -22.24 12.57 16.62
N SER A 56 -22.12 11.23 16.59
CA SER A 56 -22.61 10.37 15.49
C SER A 56 -24.11 10.02 15.54
N THR A 57 -24.90 10.64 16.42
CA THR A 57 -26.30 10.22 16.71
C THR A 57 -27.37 11.27 16.34
N GLY A 58 -27.02 12.32 15.60
CA GLY A 58 -27.97 13.35 15.18
C GLY A 58 -28.68 13.02 13.85
N ASP A 59 -30.01 13.22 13.82
CA ASP A 59 -30.92 13.19 12.66
C ASP A 59 -30.64 14.32 11.63
N SER A 60 -29.38 14.48 11.21
CA SER A 60 -29.07 15.34 10.07
C SER A 60 -28.70 14.47 8.87
N ASP A 61 -29.53 14.53 7.84
CA ASP A 61 -29.37 14.03 6.46
C ASP A 61 -28.07 14.48 5.74
N THR A 62 -27.12 15.05 6.46
CA THR A 62 -25.76 15.31 6.00
C THR A 62 -24.84 14.20 6.50
N LEU A 63 -24.83 13.09 5.78
CA LEU A 63 -23.76 12.09 5.73
C LEU A 63 -22.42 12.76 5.38
N GLN A 64 -21.78 13.45 6.33
CA GLN A 64 -20.32 13.68 6.29
C GLN A 64 -19.63 12.57 7.09
N SER A 65 -19.78 11.33 6.61
CA SER A 65 -18.99 10.19 7.06
C SER A 65 -17.49 10.40 6.85
N ASP A 66 -17.13 11.28 5.92
CA ASP A 66 -15.76 11.48 5.47
C ASP A 66 -15.09 12.69 6.14
N PHE A 67 -13.94 12.44 6.77
CA PHE A 67 -13.05 13.48 7.30
C PHE A 67 -11.64 13.29 6.74
N GLY A 68 -11.04 14.36 6.24
CA GLY A 68 -9.80 14.31 5.46
C GLY A 68 -10.03 14.25 3.96
N VAL A 69 -8.99 13.93 3.21
CA VAL A 69 -9.02 13.93 1.73
C VAL A 69 -9.27 12.52 1.20
N ARG A 70 -10.04 12.39 0.11
CA ARG A 70 -10.40 11.12 -0.52
C ARG A 70 -9.31 10.60 -1.48
N GLN A 71 -8.07 10.49 -1.01
CA GLN A 71 -7.03 9.78 -1.75
C GLN A 71 -6.81 8.39 -1.16
N TYR A 72 -6.70 7.38 -2.01
CA TYR A 72 -6.54 5.99 -1.62
C TYR A 72 -5.13 5.51 -1.97
N LEU A 73 -4.13 5.94 -1.18
CA LEU A 73 -2.73 5.55 -1.39
C LEU A 73 -2.41 4.15 -0.86
N TRP A 74 -3.33 3.60 -0.07
CA TRP A 74 -3.30 2.23 0.43
C TRP A 74 -4.53 1.49 -0.08
N GLY A 75 -4.37 0.20 -0.36
CA GLY A 75 -5.49 -0.68 -0.66
C GLY A 75 -6.53 -0.67 0.46
N ASN A 76 -7.80 -0.62 0.07
CA ASN A 76 -8.97 -0.66 0.96
C ASN A 76 -9.68 -2.02 0.94
N MET A 77 -9.02 -3.04 0.38
CA MET A 77 -9.50 -4.41 0.26
C MET A 77 -8.31 -5.37 0.33
N PRO A 78 -8.49 -6.62 0.80
CA PRO A 78 -7.44 -7.62 0.76
C PRO A 78 -6.87 -7.84 -0.63
N ALA A 79 -5.54 -7.96 -0.72
CA ALA A 79 -4.81 -8.30 -1.94
C ALA A 79 -5.39 -9.57 -2.59
N LEU A 80 -5.50 -9.54 -3.91
CA LEU A 80 -6.08 -10.62 -4.70
C LEU A 80 -5.09 -11.09 -5.75
N ASP A 81 -4.84 -12.40 -5.77
CA ASP A 81 -4.28 -13.07 -6.94
C ASP A 81 -5.34 -13.14 -8.04
N ILE A 82 -5.21 -12.28 -9.04
CA ILE A 82 -6.19 -12.19 -10.14
C ILE A 82 -6.02 -13.33 -11.15
N LEU A 83 -4.84 -13.96 -11.19
CA LEU A 83 -4.56 -15.08 -12.08
C LEU A 83 -5.09 -16.37 -11.46
N ASN A 84 -4.68 -16.65 -10.22
CA ASN A 84 -4.95 -17.89 -9.49
C ASN A 84 -4.70 -19.10 -10.38
N LEU A 85 -3.44 -19.24 -10.78
CA LEU A 85 -3.03 -20.13 -11.87
C LEU A 85 -3.53 -21.55 -11.62
N GLU A 86 -3.33 -22.11 -10.43
CA GLU A 86 -3.74 -23.48 -10.09
C GLU A 86 -5.25 -23.70 -10.26
N LYS A 87 -6.08 -22.82 -9.69
CA LYS A 87 -7.53 -23.04 -9.64
C LYS A 87 -8.26 -22.58 -10.90
N ASN A 88 -7.77 -21.53 -11.55
CA ASN A 88 -8.42 -20.97 -12.72
C ASN A 88 -7.85 -21.56 -14.01
N GLU A 89 -6.53 -21.47 -14.24
CA GLU A 89 -5.87 -21.89 -15.49
C GLU A 89 -5.47 -23.37 -15.49
N GLY A 90 -5.12 -23.92 -14.33
CA GLY A 90 -4.61 -25.27 -14.16
C GLY A 90 -3.09 -25.36 -14.34
N MET A 91 -2.49 -26.33 -13.66
CA MET A 91 -1.02 -26.51 -13.60
C MET A 91 -0.38 -26.97 -14.92
N ASN A 92 -1.15 -27.19 -15.99
CA ASN A 92 -0.62 -27.53 -17.31
C ASN A 92 -0.15 -26.28 -18.09
N ASP A 93 -0.59 -25.07 -17.69
CA ASP A 93 -0.31 -23.82 -18.40
C ASP A 93 0.95 -23.09 -17.87
N MET A 94 1.88 -23.81 -17.25
CA MET A 94 3.10 -23.25 -16.63
C MET A 94 4.08 -22.58 -17.61
N ASN A 95 3.96 -22.89 -18.90
CA ASN A 95 4.78 -22.33 -19.97
C ASN A 95 4.05 -21.27 -20.80
N ARG A 96 2.79 -21.00 -20.50
CA ARG A 96 1.94 -20.06 -21.23
C ARG A 96 2.28 -18.64 -20.85
N ASP A 97 2.27 -17.73 -21.83
CA ASP A 97 2.37 -16.31 -21.57
C ASP A 97 1.04 -15.75 -21.07
N PHE A 98 1.08 -14.99 -19.97
CA PHE A 98 -0.09 -14.34 -19.38
C PHE A 98 0.00 -12.82 -19.51
N ASP A 99 -1.08 -12.21 -20.00
CA ASP A 99 -1.24 -10.76 -20.08
C ASP A 99 -2.31 -10.32 -19.08
N LEU A 100 -1.90 -9.53 -18.10
CA LEU A 100 -2.72 -9.08 -16.97
C LEU A 100 -2.93 -7.56 -17.04
N LEU A 101 -4.16 -7.11 -16.84
CA LEU A 101 -4.51 -5.69 -16.76
C LEU A 101 -5.10 -5.35 -15.39
N PHE A 102 -4.41 -4.49 -14.65
CA PHE A 102 -4.90 -3.81 -13.46
C PHE A 102 -5.35 -2.40 -13.87
N ALA A 103 -6.59 -2.27 -14.35
CA ALA A 103 -7.09 -1.08 -15.05
C ALA A 103 -7.31 0.13 -14.15
N ALA A 104 -7.59 -0.10 -12.86
CA ALA A 104 -7.73 0.92 -11.82
C ALA A 104 -7.10 0.40 -10.53
N SER A 105 -5.80 0.13 -10.64
CA SER A 105 -5.03 -0.69 -9.70
C SER A 105 -5.06 -0.20 -8.25
N GLY A 106 -5.09 1.12 -8.00
CA GLY A 106 -4.67 1.63 -6.71
C GLY A 106 -3.19 1.30 -6.47
N ASP A 107 -2.84 0.83 -5.26
CA ASP A 107 -1.47 0.39 -4.99
C ASP A 107 -1.13 -0.97 -5.63
N ILE A 108 0.14 -1.41 -5.55
CA ILE A 108 0.59 -2.64 -6.21
C ILE A 108 0.24 -3.94 -5.45
N ARG A 109 -0.63 -3.93 -4.43
CA ARG A 109 -0.89 -5.12 -3.59
C ARG A 109 -1.38 -6.33 -4.41
N ASN A 110 -2.30 -6.12 -5.37
CA ASN A 110 -2.81 -7.19 -6.23
C ASN A 110 -1.74 -7.71 -7.17
N VAL A 111 -0.84 -6.83 -7.63
CA VAL A 111 0.31 -7.21 -8.46
C VAL A 111 1.25 -8.08 -7.64
N VAL A 112 1.60 -7.65 -6.43
CA VAL A 112 2.46 -8.42 -5.51
C VAL A 112 1.86 -9.79 -5.23
N GLU A 113 0.58 -9.85 -4.84
CA GLU A 113 -0.11 -11.11 -4.52
C GLU A 113 -0.15 -12.07 -5.72
N THR A 114 -0.47 -11.54 -6.92
CA THR A 114 -0.52 -12.34 -8.15
C THR A 114 0.86 -12.91 -8.52
N ILE A 115 1.93 -12.11 -8.38
CA ILE A 115 3.28 -12.56 -8.72
C ILE A 115 3.85 -13.52 -7.67
N VAL A 116 3.58 -13.31 -6.39
CA VAL A 116 4.01 -14.22 -5.31
C VAL A 116 3.28 -15.57 -5.41
N SER A 117 2.04 -15.57 -5.89
CA SER A 117 1.22 -16.78 -6.03
C SER A 117 1.56 -17.61 -7.28
N LEU A 118 2.40 -17.10 -8.18
CA LEU A 118 2.88 -17.88 -9.32
C LEU A 118 3.87 -18.96 -8.86
N PRO A 119 3.72 -20.22 -9.30
CA PRO A 119 4.62 -21.28 -8.85
C PRO A 119 6.04 -21.07 -9.41
N GLY A 120 7.06 -21.48 -8.65
CA GLY A 120 8.47 -21.27 -9.03
C GLY A 120 8.89 -21.99 -10.32
N GLU A 121 8.12 -22.98 -10.77
CA GLU A 121 8.32 -23.68 -12.04
C GLU A 121 7.70 -22.95 -13.24
N TYR A 122 7.03 -21.82 -13.04
CA TYR A 122 6.46 -21.03 -14.14
C TYR A 122 7.61 -20.52 -15.04
N ARG A 123 7.46 -20.72 -16.35
CA ARG A 123 8.46 -20.34 -17.37
C ARG A 123 7.92 -19.41 -18.44
N GLY A 124 6.59 -19.23 -18.50
CA GLY A 124 5.97 -18.28 -19.40
C GLY A 124 6.36 -16.84 -19.10
N LYS A 125 6.11 -15.94 -20.06
CA LYS A 125 6.22 -14.51 -19.84
C LYS A 125 4.98 -14.00 -19.11
N CYS A 126 5.15 -13.21 -18.06
CA CYS A 126 4.06 -12.49 -17.42
C CYS A 126 4.13 -11.00 -17.78
N THR A 127 3.14 -10.47 -18.48
CA THR A 127 3.01 -9.03 -18.74
C THR A 127 1.96 -8.44 -17.81
N ALA A 128 2.34 -7.51 -16.94
CA ALA A 128 1.42 -6.82 -16.03
C ALA A 128 1.30 -5.34 -16.41
N ILE A 129 0.11 -4.93 -16.84
CA ILE A 129 -0.23 -3.55 -17.14
C ILE A 129 -0.94 -2.94 -15.92
N ILE A 130 -0.37 -1.87 -15.36
CA ILE A 130 -0.84 -1.22 -14.14
C ILE A 130 -1.27 0.19 -14.51
N ASN A 131 -2.55 0.50 -14.34
CA ASN A 131 -3.12 1.81 -14.65
C ASN A 131 -3.85 2.39 -13.44
N ASP A 132 -3.77 3.70 -13.30
CA ASP A 132 -4.57 4.49 -12.38
C ASP A 132 -4.68 5.92 -12.93
N ASN A 133 -5.79 6.61 -12.66
CA ASN A 133 -5.97 7.99 -13.10
C ASN A 133 -5.21 8.98 -12.19
N ASN A 134 -4.91 8.59 -10.95
CA ASN A 134 -4.19 9.40 -9.99
C ASN A 134 -2.69 9.21 -10.18
N PHE A 135 -2.03 10.29 -10.63
CA PHE A 135 -0.58 10.25 -10.87
C PHE A 135 0.24 9.94 -9.62
N THR A 136 -0.20 10.34 -8.42
CA THR A 136 0.53 10.04 -7.17
C THR A 136 0.56 8.54 -6.90
N ILE A 137 -0.54 7.83 -7.20
CA ILE A 137 -0.62 6.38 -7.06
C ILE A 137 0.35 5.72 -8.03
N ILE A 138 0.30 6.10 -9.31
CA ILE A 138 1.25 5.59 -10.32
C ILE A 138 2.70 5.89 -9.94
N ALA A 139 3.01 7.10 -9.48
CA ALA A 139 4.36 7.45 -9.05
C ALA A 139 4.85 6.59 -7.88
N ARG A 140 4.02 6.33 -6.88
CA ARG A 140 4.35 5.42 -5.76
C ARG A 140 4.58 3.99 -6.26
N ASN A 141 3.70 3.49 -7.13
CA ASN A 141 3.84 2.16 -7.74
C ASN A 141 5.14 2.04 -8.55
N ILE A 142 5.50 3.07 -9.32
CA ILE A 142 6.77 3.15 -10.05
C ILE A 142 7.94 3.04 -9.08
N ILE A 143 7.97 3.84 -8.01
CA ILE A 143 9.09 3.86 -7.07
C ILE A 143 9.23 2.51 -6.36
N LEU A 144 8.11 1.89 -5.96
CA LEU A 144 8.11 0.56 -5.35
C LEU A 144 8.66 -0.52 -6.29
N LEU A 145 8.20 -0.55 -7.54
CA LEU A 145 8.65 -1.54 -8.52
C LEU A 145 10.11 -1.30 -8.95
N LEU A 146 10.54 -0.04 -9.11
CA LEU A 146 11.96 0.28 -9.36
C LEU A 146 12.84 -0.09 -8.17
N THR A 147 12.34 0.04 -6.94
CA THR A 147 13.05 -0.40 -5.73
C THR A 147 13.25 -1.92 -5.76
N ALA A 148 12.20 -2.69 -6.04
CA ALA A 148 12.31 -4.14 -6.21
C ALA A 148 13.21 -4.55 -7.40
N LEU A 149 13.29 -3.72 -8.42
CA LEU A 149 14.08 -3.99 -9.64
C LEU A 149 15.58 -3.72 -9.46
N PHE A 150 15.97 -2.64 -8.78
CA PHE A 150 17.36 -2.14 -8.75
C PHE A 150 18.15 -2.46 -7.48
N LEU A 151 17.47 -2.93 -6.43
CA LEU A 151 18.08 -3.27 -5.15
C LEU A 151 17.99 -4.79 -4.92
N GLU A 152 18.91 -5.30 -4.12
CA GLU A 152 18.86 -6.69 -3.66
C GLU A 152 17.66 -6.91 -2.74
N PRO A 153 17.01 -8.10 -2.72
CA PRO A 153 15.79 -8.34 -1.96
C PRO A 153 15.86 -7.92 -0.49
N GLN A 154 16.99 -8.19 0.18
CA GLN A 154 17.17 -7.85 1.60
C GLN A 154 17.22 -6.33 1.87
N GLU A 155 17.66 -5.55 0.88
CA GLU A 155 17.70 -4.09 0.96
C GLU A 155 16.37 -3.48 0.49
N ALA A 156 15.78 -4.02 -0.58
CA ALA A 156 14.54 -3.56 -1.18
C ALA A 156 13.34 -3.68 -0.24
N VAL A 157 13.18 -4.83 0.42
CA VAL A 157 12.00 -5.14 1.26
C VAL A 157 11.72 -4.09 2.35
N PRO A 158 12.65 -3.75 3.26
CA PRO A 158 12.38 -2.74 4.28
C PRO A 158 12.11 -1.36 3.67
N MET A 159 12.77 -1.00 2.57
CA MET A 159 12.52 0.27 1.87
C MET A 159 11.12 0.31 1.26
N MET A 160 10.67 -0.78 0.64
CA MET A 160 9.32 -0.91 0.10
C MET A 160 8.27 -0.79 1.20
N ILE A 161 8.42 -1.50 2.32
CA ILE A 161 7.47 -1.43 3.45
C ILE A 161 7.31 0.01 3.95
N HIS A 162 8.42 0.68 4.21
CA HIS A 162 8.38 2.02 4.78
C HIS A 162 7.93 3.06 3.76
N PHE A 163 8.39 2.98 2.52
CA PHE A 163 7.92 3.87 1.46
C PHE A 163 6.41 3.68 1.18
N TRP A 164 5.90 2.46 1.28
CA TRP A 164 4.49 2.19 1.04
C TRP A 164 3.59 2.63 2.19
N TYR A 165 3.98 2.41 3.44
CA TYR A 165 3.05 2.52 4.57
C TYR A 165 3.48 3.46 5.70
N SER A 166 4.72 3.95 5.69
CA SER A 166 5.21 4.87 6.72
C SER A 166 5.25 6.30 6.22
N VAL A 167 4.89 7.25 7.09
CA VAL A 167 4.84 8.68 6.73
C VAL A 167 6.20 9.36 6.78
N ALA A 168 7.19 8.70 7.37
CA ALA A 168 8.57 9.10 7.40
C ALA A 168 9.46 7.90 7.09
N LEU A 169 10.69 8.20 6.69
CA LEU A 169 11.71 7.25 6.28
C LEU A 169 13.01 7.53 7.05
N PRO A 170 13.79 6.48 7.36
CA PRO A 170 15.17 6.64 7.78
C PRO A 170 16.00 7.38 6.73
N LYS A 171 16.88 8.27 7.19
CA LYS A 171 17.73 9.08 6.30
C LYS A 171 18.53 8.21 5.31
N VAL A 172 19.06 7.08 5.80
CA VAL A 172 19.82 6.12 4.97
C VAL A 172 18.98 5.55 3.83
N MET A 173 17.69 5.25 4.06
CA MET A 173 16.80 4.73 3.02
C MET A 173 16.53 5.79 1.95
N VAL A 174 16.35 7.06 2.36
CA VAL A 174 16.16 8.16 1.41
C VAL A 174 17.42 8.39 0.56
N GLU A 175 18.60 8.32 1.16
CA GLU A 175 19.87 8.43 0.45
C GLU A 175 20.05 7.30 -0.57
N THR A 176 19.75 6.05 -0.18
CA THR A 176 19.78 4.91 -1.12
C THR A 176 18.78 5.09 -2.26
N LEU A 177 17.51 5.42 -1.96
CA LEU A 177 16.49 5.65 -2.99
C LEU A 177 16.92 6.76 -3.96
N ARG A 178 17.52 7.85 -3.47
CA ARG A 178 18.06 8.91 -4.32
C ARG A 178 19.14 8.42 -5.27
N GLN A 179 20.11 7.68 -4.73
CA GLN A 179 21.28 7.23 -5.49
C GLN A 179 20.96 6.09 -6.46
N ARG A 180 20.07 5.18 -6.09
CA ARG A 180 19.83 3.92 -6.81
C ARG A 180 18.54 3.90 -7.62
N VAL A 181 17.52 4.67 -7.22
CA VAL A 181 16.23 4.72 -7.92
C VAL A 181 16.06 6.06 -8.64
N PHE A 182 16.08 7.18 -7.91
CA PHE A 182 15.83 8.50 -8.51
C PHE A 182 16.93 8.93 -9.47
N HIS A 183 18.18 8.49 -9.30
CA HIS A 183 19.25 8.75 -10.26
C HIS A 183 18.83 8.40 -11.70
N HIS A 184 18.21 7.23 -11.90
CA HIS A 184 17.72 6.81 -13.21
C HIS A 184 16.55 7.66 -13.72
N ILE A 185 15.67 8.11 -12.83
CA ILE A 185 14.56 9.03 -13.16
C ILE A 185 15.13 10.38 -13.60
N HIS A 186 16.08 10.94 -12.86
CA HIS A 186 16.77 12.19 -13.19
C HIS A 186 17.43 12.13 -14.58
N ASP A 187 18.07 11.00 -14.92
CA ASP A 187 18.69 10.81 -16.22
C ASP A 187 17.68 10.79 -17.38
N VAL A 188 16.49 10.23 -17.16
CA VAL A 188 15.40 10.33 -18.14
C VAL A 188 14.97 11.78 -18.32
N CYS A 189 14.69 12.50 -17.23
CA CYS A 189 14.28 13.90 -17.26
C CYS A 189 15.28 14.79 -18.00
N LYS A 190 16.59 14.59 -17.80
CA LYS A 190 17.66 15.32 -18.51
C LYS A 190 17.59 15.11 -20.03
N LYS A 191 17.31 13.89 -20.48
CA LYS A 191 17.23 13.55 -21.92
C LYS A 191 16.00 14.13 -22.60
N ILE A 192 14.89 14.28 -21.87
CA ILE A 192 13.60 14.77 -22.41
C ILE A 192 13.36 16.26 -22.15
N THR A 193 14.33 16.99 -21.58
CA THR A 193 14.12 18.38 -21.13
C THR A 193 13.61 19.32 -22.24
N LYS A 194 14.00 19.08 -23.51
CA LYS A 194 13.59 19.89 -24.67
C LYS A 194 12.27 19.46 -25.33
N LYS A 195 11.64 18.40 -24.84
CA LYS A 195 10.39 17.87 -25.41
C LYS A 195 9.18 18.65 -24.87
N PRO A 196 8.08 18.75 -25.64
CA PRO A 196 6.85 19.40 -25.17
C PRO A 196 6.29 18.72 -23.90
N GLY A 197 5.67 19.49 -23.01
CA GLY A 197 5.15 18.99 -21.73
C GLY A 197 4.20 17.79 -21.85
N GLU A 198 3.26 17.86 -22.80
CA GLU A 198 2.24 16.82 -23.03
C GLU A 198 2.76 15.63 -23.85
N SER A 199 3.98 15.72 -24.40
CA SER A 199 4.50 14.65 -25.24
C SER A 199 4.77 13.39 -24.42
N LEU A 200 4.24 12.25 -24.85
CA LEU A 200 4.48 10.95 -24.23
C LEU A 200 5.93 10.52 -24.43
N GLN A 201 6.59 10.17 -23.33
CA GLN A 201 7.96 9.68 -23.29
C GLN A 201 7.97 8.27 -22.70
N ALA A 202 8.37 7.30 -23.51
CA ALA A 202 8.52 5.92 -23.09
C ALA A 202 9.96 5.63 -22.66
N LYS A 203 10.13 4.95 -21.53
CA LYS A 203 11.42 4.44 -21.07
C LYS A 203 11.27 3.02 -20.57
N THR A 204 12.09 2.12 -21.11
CA THR A 204 12.29 0.78 -20.54
C THR A 204 13.54 0.79 -19.67
N PHE A 205 13.38 0.35 -18.43
CA PHE A 205 14.43 -0.02 -17.49
C PHE A 205 14.61 -1.53 -17.54
N SER A 206 15.86 -1.97 -17.53
CA SER A 206 16.23 -3.37 -17.57
C SER A 206 17.32 -3.64 -16.55
N PHE A 207 17.13 -4.62 -15.68
CA PHE A 207 18.14 -5.03 -14.71
C PHE A 207 18.04 -6.52 -14.44
N GLY A 208 19.13 -7.27 -14.68
CA GLY A 208 19.15 -8.73 -14.47
C GLY A 208 18.04 -9.49 -15.20
N GLY A 209 17.79 -9.20 -16.48
CA GLY A 209 16.75 -9.89 -17.29
C GLY A 209 15.31 -9.45 -17.05
N ARG A 210 15.05 -8.60 -16.06
CA ARG A 210 13.72 -8.04 -15.74
C ARG A 210 13.48 -6.73 -16.48
N TRP A 211 12.22 -6.45 -16.84
CA TRP A 211 11.87 -5.20 -17.53
C TRP A 211 10.71 -4.45 -16.89
N LEU A 212 10.89 -3.13 -16.83
CA LEU A 212 9.84 -2.21 -16.42
C LEU A 212 9.79 -1.06 -17.44
N ARG A 213 8.66 -0.93 -18.10
CA ARG A 213 8.40 0.09 -19.11
C ARG A 213 7.45 1.14 -18.55
N LEU A 214 7.90 2.38 -18.53
CA LEU A 214 7.11 3.54 -18.14
C LEU A 214 6.73 4.34 -19.37
N ILE A 215 5.48 4.79 -19.44
CA ILE A 215 4.99 5.66 -20.49
C ILE A 215 4.25 6.81 -19.81
N LEU A 216 4.92 7.95 -19.69
CA LEU A 216 4.44 9.14 -19.01
C LEU A 216 4.61 10.36 -19.92
N THR A 217 3.81 11.41 -19.73
CA THR A 217 4.09 12.71 -20.35
C THR A 217 5.40 13.28 -19.81
N ARG A 218 6.00 14.22 -20.53
CA ARG A 218 7.21 14.89 -20.08
C ARG A 218 6.99 15.62 -18.73
N THR A 219 5.82 16.22 -18.50
CA THR A 219 5.47 16.85 -17.21
C THR A 219 5.39 15.82 -16.08
N GLN A 220 4.73 14.69 -16.30
CA GLN A 220 4.66 13.60 -15.33
C GLN A 220 6.04 13.04 -14.95
N TRP A 221 6.98 12.95 -15.90
CA TRP A 221 8.36 12.60 -15.58
C TRP A 221 9.03 13.61 -14.63
N GLU A 222 8.76 14.90 -14.80
CA GLU A 222 9.26 15.94 -13.89
C GLU A 222 8.58 15.85 -12.52
N ASP A 223 7.28 15.64 -12.47
CA ASP A 223 6.55 15.44 -11.21
C ASP A 223 7.08 14.21 -10.45
N LEU A 224 7.35 13.09 -11.17
CA LEU A 224 7.97 11.90 -10.59
C LEU A 224 9.35 12.21 -9.98
N ARG A 225 10.14 13.07 -10.64
CA ARG A 225 11.47 13.49 -10.17
C ARG A 225 11.39 14.33 -8.89
N GLU A 226 10.34 15.13 -8.73
CA GLU A 226 10.16 15.96 -7.53
C GLU A 226 9.96 15.12 -6.25
N PHE A 227 9.50 13.86 -6.37
CA PHE A 227 9.43 12.92 -5.24
C PHE A 227 10.79 12.46 -4.70
N SER A 228 11.91 12.92 -5.27
CA SER A 228 13.25 12.65 -4.74
C SER A 228 13.53 13.37 -3.41
N SER A 229 12.80 14.43 -3.08
CA SER A 229 12.98 15.14 -1.81
C SER A 229 11.68 15.72 -1.26
N CYS A 230 11.52 15.66 0.07
CA CYS A 230 10.41 16.30 0.75
C CYS A 230 10.80 17.72 1.13
N ARG A 231 9.88 18.67 0.91
CA ARG A 231 10.04 20.09 1.24
C ARG A 231 9.49 20.44 2.63
N VAL A 232 9.00 19.44 3.35
CA VAL A 232 8.33 19.56 4.64
C VAL A 232 9.20 18.89 5.69
N ASP A 233 9.39 19.57 6.82
CA ASP A 233 10.05 18.99 7.99
C ASP A 233 9.13 18.00 8.73
N LEU A 234 9.73 17.15 9.57
CA LEU A 234 8.97 16.11 10.27
C LEU A 234 7.90 16.65 11.22
N ASP A 235 8.13 17.78 11.90
CA ASP A 235 7.17 18.35 12.83
C ASP A 235 5.92 18.84 12.09
N THR A 236 6.12 19.58 10.99
CA THR A 236 5.02 20.02 10.13
C THR A 236 4.24 18.84 9.55
N ALA A 237 4.94 17.82 9.05
CA ALA A 237 4.33 16.61 8.50
C ALA A 237 3.46 15.88 9.55
N GLN A 238 4.00 15.67 10.76
CA GLN A 238 3.28 15.04 11.86
C GLN A 238 2.08 15.87 12.32
N ARG A 239 2.23 17.19 12.43
CA ARG A 239 1.14 18.09 12.81
C ARG A 239 -0.04 17.99 11.84
N VAL A 240 0.23 18.08 10.53
CA VAL A 240 -0.80 18.00 9.49
C VAL A 240 -1.51 16.65 9.52
N ARG A 241 -0.75 15.56 9.63
CA ARG A 241 -1.33 14.21 9.72
C ARG A 241 -2.17 14.02 10.97
N ARG A 242 -1.65 14.39 12.15
CA ARG A 242 -2.38 14.27 13.43
C ARG A 242 -3.65 15.12 13.45
N GLY A 243 -3.62 16.27 12.79
CA GLY A 243 -4.80 17.11 12.59
C GLY A 243 -5.96 16.37 11.89
N ILE A 244 -5.66 15.32 11.11
CA ILE A 244 -6.68 14.45 10.52
C ILE A 244 -6.88 13.16 11.31
N MET A 245 -5.81 12.40 11.56
CA MET A 245 -5.88 11.07 12.19
C MET A 245 -6.30 11.10 13.66
N LEU A 246 -6.17 12.24 14.35
CA LEU A 246 -6.50 12.41 15.76
C LEU A 246 -7.32 13.69 15.99
N ALA A 247 -8.12 14.09 15.00
CA ALA A 247 -8.96 15.28 15.10
C ALA A 247 -9.89 15.20 16.33
N PRO A 248 -9.90 16.20 17.23
CA PRO A 248 -10.77 16.20 18.41
C PRO A 248 -12.26 16.08 18.04
N GLU A 249 -12.65 16.66 16.92
CA GLU A 249 -14.01 16.62 16.35
C GLU A 249 -14.47 15.19 15.99
N ARG A 250 -13.51 14.28 15.76
CA ARG A 250 -13.71 12.88 15.35
C ARG A 250 -13.49 11.89 16.49
N VAL A 251 -13.34 12.36 17.74
CA VAL A 251 -13.06 11.50 18.89
C VAL A 251 -14.11 10.40 19.07
N ASP A 252 -15.40 10.69 18.89
CA ASP A 252 -16.47 9.71 19.04
C ASP A 252 -16.44 8.63 17.94
N TYR A 253 -16.02 8.99 16.73
CA TYR A 253 -15.85 8.05 15.62
C TYR A 253 -14.67 7.10 15.91
N LEU A 254 -13.56 7.65 16.38
CA LEU A 254 -12.40 6.87 16.79
C LEU A 254 -12.74 5.94 17.97
N ASP A 255 -13.43 6.44 18.98
CA ASP A 255 -13.84 5.64 20.14
C ASP A 255 -14.80 4.53 19.78
N ARG A 256 -15.73 4.77 18.84
CA ARG A 256 -16.59 3.72 18.29
C ARG A 256 -15.77 2.64 17.57
N ALA A 257 -14.77 3.04 16.77
CA ALA A 257 -13.89 2.10 16.10
C ALA A 257 -13.06 1.27 17.10
N LEU A 258 -12.51 1.90 18.14
CA LEU A 258 -11.77 1.23 19.21
C LEU A 258 -12.66 0.29 20.02
N TYR A 259 -13.91 0.68 20.30
CA TYR A 259 -14.88 -0.16 21.00
C TYR A 259 -15.14 -1.48 20.26
N ASN A 260 -15.33 -1.40 18.93
CA ASN A 260 -15.55 -2.56 18.06
C ASN A 260 -14.28 -3.39 17.81
N MET A 261 -13.11 -2.92 18.24
CA MET A 261 -11.83 -3.58 18.03
C MET A 261 -11.45 -4.49 19.21
N PRO A 262 -10.85 -5.68 18.96
CA PRO A 262 -10.29 -6.51 20.03
C PRO A 262 -9.25 -5.75 20.87
N ALA A 263 -9.27 -5.95 22.19
CA ALA A 263 -8.39 -5.24 23.13
C ALA A 263 -6.90 -5.27 22.76
N ARG A 264 -6.46 -6.41 22.22
CA ARG A 264 -5.07 -6.58 21.78
C ARG A 264 -4.65 -5.61 20.66
N MET A 265 -5.55 -5.20 19.79
CA MET A 265 -5.24 -4.39 18.61
C MET A 265 -5.23 -2.88 18.90
N ARG A 266 -6.00 -2.42 19.89
CA ARG A 266 -6.25 -0.99 20.15
C ARG A 266 -4.97 -0.18 20.38
N GLY A 267 -4.06 -0.71 21.21
CA GLY A 267 -2.81 -0.03 21.54
C GLY A 267 -1.91 0.20 20.32
N SER A 268 -1.70 -0.84 19.50
CA SER A 268 -0.90 -0.71 18.28
C SER A 268 -1.58 0.16 17.22
N THR A 269 -2.91 0.09 17.11
CA THR A 269 -3.67 0.95 16.20
C THR A 269 -3.51 2.43 16.56
N LEU A 270 -3.69 2.80 17.83
CA LEU A 270 -3.50 4.19 18.23
C LEU A 270 -2.07 4.67 18.02
N LYS A 271 -1.07 3.82 18.32
CA LYS A 271 0.32 4.17 18.05
C LYS A 271 0.57 4.51 16.59
N PHE A 272 0.09 3.69 15.65
CA PHE A 272 0.21 4.00 14.22
C PHE A 272 -0.58 5.25 13.82
N ARG A 273 -1.73 5.50 14.44
CA ARG A 273 -2.47 6.76 14.23
C ARG A 273 -1.71 7.98 14.76
N GLU A 274 -0.90 7.84 15.80
CA GLU A 274 -0.10 8.90 16.39
C GLU A 274 1.20 9.19 15.61
N ASP A 275 1.94 8.16 15.20
CA ASP A 275 3.28 8.32 14.58
C ASP A 275 3.29 8.07 13.07
N GLY A 276 2.34 7.30 12.54
CA GLY A 276 2.26 6.95 11.12
C GLY A 276 3.40 6.08 10.61
N ILE A 277 4.11 5.37 11.48
CA ILE A 277 5.26 4.54 11.10
C ILE A 277 4.89 3.06 11.25
N LEU A 278 4.94 2.31 10.15
CA LEU A 278 4.67 0.88 10.14
C LEU A 278 5.89 0.12 10.67
N LEU A 279 5.87 -0.18 11.97
CA LEU A 279 6.91 -0.94 12.66
C LEU A 279 6.32 -1.73 13.84
N PRO A 280 6.98 -2.82 14.26
CA PRO A 280 6.68 -3.48 15.52
C PRO A 280 6.61 -2.48 16.67
N PHE A 281 5.66 -2.65 17.58
CA PHE A 281 5.31 -1.67 18.61
C PHE A 281 6.51 -1.22 19.45
N GLY A 282 7.42 -2.14 19.77
CA GLY A 282 8.60 -1.89 20.59
C GLY A 282 9.82 -1.34 19.84
N ALA A 283 9.79 -1.23 18.51
CA ALA A 283 10.94 -0.76 17.73
C ALA A 283 11.18 0.75 17.92
N SER A 284 12.42 1.21 17.78
CA SER A 284 12.73 2.64 17.82
C SER A 284 12.15 3.35 16.59
N ARG A 285 11.70 4.59 16.77
CA ARG A 285 11.27 5.51 15.69
C ARG A 285 12.28 6.63 15.44
N GLU A 286 13.39 6.68 16.19
CA GLU A 286 14.33 7.81 16.20
C GLU A 286 14.95 8.10 14.82
N GLU A 287 15.21 7.06 14.04
CA GLU A 287 15.84 7.21 12.72
C GLU A 287 14.89 7.78 11.66
N PHE A 288 13.56 7.69 11.88
CA PHE A 288 12.51 8.10 10.95
C PHE A 288 12.34 9.61 10.94
N SER A 289 13.26 10.27 10.24
CA SER A 289 13.47 11.72 10.30
C SER A 289 13.04 12.46 9.04
N ILE A 290 12.87 11.77 7.92
CA ILE A 290 12.57 12.39 6.62
C ILE A 290 11.14 12.03 6.21
N PRO A 291 10.20 12.97 6.13
CA PRO A 291 8.85 12.69 5.65
C PRO A 291 8.85 12.14 4.22
N ASP A 292 7.93 11.22 3.94
CA ASP A 292 7.76 10.69 2.58
C ASP A 292 7.13 11.79 1.69
N PRO A 293 7.85 12.26 0.65
CA PRO A 293 7.41 13.37 -0.19
C PRO A 293 6.11 13.11 -0.95
N THR A 294 5.74 11.86 -1.15
CA THR A 294 4.52 11.53 -1.89
C THR A 294 3.25 11.71 -1.05
N PHE A 295 3.34 11.74 0.28
CA PHE A 295 2.22 12.14 1.16
C PHE A 295 2.10 13.65 1.32
N PHE A 296 3.20 14.40 1.19
CA PHE A 296 3.28 15.82 1.57
C PHE A 296 3.57 16.76 0.37
N GLN A 297 3.00 16.45 -0.80
CA GLN A 297 3.05 17.33 -1.97
C GLN A 297 2.50 18.73 -1.66
N ASN A 298 1.40 18.78 -0.89
CA ASN A 298 0.88 19.99 -0.29
C ASN A 298 1.26 20.00 1.20
N PRO A 299 2.14 20.92 1.65
CA PRO A 299 2.63 20.97 3.03
C PRO A 299 1.55 21.19 4.10
N LYS A 300 0.31 21.50 3.72
CA LYS A 300 -0.79 21.81 4.63
C LYS A 300 -1.87 20.73 4.66
N VAL A 301 -1.76 19.68 3.85
CA VAL A 301 -2.84 18.71 3.62
C VAL A 301 -2.34 17.29 3.83
N TRP A 302 -3.05 16.52 4.66
CA TRP A 302 -2.92 15.07 4.70
C TRP A 302 -3.83 14.47 3.62
N PRO A 303 -3.32 13.62 2.72
CA PRO A 303 -4.05 13.25 1.50
C PRO A 303 -5.14 12.20 1.73
N MET A 304 -5.21 11.57 2.89
CA MET A 304 -6.11 10.44 3.12
C MET A 304 -7.16 10.75 4.21
N LYS A 305 -8.15 9.87 4.33
CA LYS A 305 -9.19 9.96 5.37
C LYS A 305 -8.63 9.63 6.75
N ASP A 306 -9.34 10.05 7.79
CA ASP A 306 -9.02 9.78 9.18
C ASP A 306 -9.07 8.29 9.55
N ASP A 307 -9.79 7.45 8.81
CA ASP A 307 -9.90 6.01 9.05
C ASP A 307 -8.91 5.15 8.22
N SER A 308 -8.22 5.74 7.24
CA SER A 308 -7.28 5.04 6.36
C SER A 308 -6.27 4.20 7.12
N ASN A 309 -6.16 2.91 6.75
CA ASN A 309 -5.35 1.94 7.47
C ASN A 309 -4.70 0.93 6.51
N PRO A 310 -3.37 0.74 6.54
CA PRO A 310 -2.69 -0.17 5.61
C PRO A 310 -3.07 -1.64 5.81
N LEU A 311 -3.63 -2.00 6.97
CA LEU A 311 -4.12 -3.35 7.25
C LEU A 311 -5.30 -3.75 6.34
N GLU A 312 -6.07 -2.79 5.84
CA GLU A 312 -7.24 -3.06 4.98
C GLU A 312 -6.84 -3.60 3.62
N GLY A 313 -5.60 -3.36 3.19
CA GLY A 313 -5.04 -3.84 1.93
C GLY A 313 -4.72 -5.33 1.89
N TRP A 314 -4.82 -6.04 3.02
CA TRP A 314 -4.33 -7.41 3.18
C TRP A 314 -5.27 -8.27 4.00
N ASP A 315 -5.24 -9.59 3.81
CA ASP A 315 -6.12 -10.50 4.55
C ASP A 315 -5.72 -10.57 6.04
N PRO A 316 -6.62 -10.22 6.98
CA PRO A 316 -6.37 -10.36 8.40
C PRO A 316 -6.01 -11.78 8.84
N ALA A 317 -6.55 -12.81 8.18
CA ALA A 317 -6.25 -14.19 8.48
C ALA A 317 -4.79 -14.55 8.16
N GLU A 318 -4.19 -13.94 7.14
CA GLU A 318 -2.81 -14.22 6.75
C GLU A 318 -1.82 -13.49 7.65
N HIS A 319 -1.97 -12.17 7.80
CA HIS A 319 -0.98 -11.41 8.55
C HIS A 319 -1.00 -11.70 10.06
N THR A 320 -2.09 -12.27 10.60
CA THR A 320 -2.13 -12.72 12.01
C THR A 320 -1.35 -14.01 12.27
N LYS A 321 -0.98 -14.78 11.23
CA LYS A 321 -0.11 -15.96 11.39
C LYS A 321 1.33 -15.56 11.74
N PHE A 322 1.74 -14.34 11.37
CA PHE A 322 3.08 -13.78 11.63
C PHE A 322 3.22 -13.15 13.01
N THR A 323 2.36 -13.55 13.95
CA THR A 323 2.31 -12.96 15.29
C THR A 323 3.63 -13.22 16.04
N PRO A 324 4.38 -12.17 16.42
CA PRO A 324 5.60 -12.35 17.22
C PRO A 324 5.26 -12.81 18.64
N HIS A 325 6.26 -13.09 19.50
CA HIS A 325 5.98 -13.37 20.93
C HIS A 325 5.18 -12.24 21.61
N ALA A 326 5.28 -11.00 21.10
CA ALA A 326 4.33 -9.93 21.39
C ALA A 326 2.99 -10.16 20.68
N LYS A 327 2.17 -11.07 21.22
CA LYS A 327 0.91 -11.52 20.60
C LYS A 327 -0.13 -10.43 20.34
N ASN A 328 0.01 -9.29 20.99
CA ASN A 328 -0.90 -8.16 20.84
C ASN A 328 -0.37 -7.10 19.87
N ASP A 329 0.84 -7.25 19.33
CA ASP A 329 1.42 -6.32 18.37
C ASP A 329 0.91 -6.58 16.95
N LEU A 330 -0.27 -6.02 16.62
CA LEU A 330 -0.89 -6.19 15.32
C LEU A 330 -0.02 -5.64 14.18
N TYR A 331 0.53 -4.44 14.36
CA TYR A 331 1.35 -3.78 13.34
C TYR A 331 2.73 -4.44 13.22
N GLY A 332 3.25 -5.04 14.30
CA GLY A 332 4.42 -5.92 14.21
C GLY A 332 4.14 -7.20 13.42
N SER A 333 3.01 -7.86 13.70
CA SER A 333 2.56 -9.04 12.91
C SER A 333 2.45 -8.70 11.42
N PHE A 334 1.82 -7.57 11.12
CA PHE A 334 1.67 -7.07 9.75
C PHE A 334 3.01 -6.71 9.09
N PHE A 335 3.92 -6.06 9.83
CA PHE A 335 5.27 -5.76 9.34
C PHE A 335 6.03 -7.04 8.96
N PHE A 336 5.97 -8.09 9.78
CA PHE A 336 6.64 -9.36 9.48
C PHE A 336 5.99 -10.11 8.32
N TYR A 337 4.67 -10.07 8.21
CA TYR A 337 3.95 -10.58 7.05
C TYR A 337 4.39 -9.89 5.76
N LEU A 338 4.38 -8.56 5.72
CA LEU A 338 4.84 -7.82 4.54
C LEU A 338 6.30 -8.11 4.20
N ARG A 339 7.16 -8.27 5.22
CA ARG A 339 8.56 -8.64 5.01
C ARG A 339 8.68 -9.97 4.29
N ASP A 340 7.87 -10.96 4.66
CA ASP A 340 7.85 -12.28 4.04
C ASP A 340 7.32 -12.20 2.59
N VAL A 341 6.14 -11.61 2.41
CA VAL A 341 5.50 -11.47 1.09
C VAL A 341 6.38 -10.68 0.11
N LEU A 342 6.95 -9.55 0.54
CA LEU A 342 7.79 -8.72 -0.33
C LEU A 342 9.15 -9.36 -0.59
N LEU A 343 9.67 -10.18 0.34
CA LEU A 343 10.88 -10.95 0.09
C LEU A 343 10.64 -11.98 -1.01
N HIS A 344 9.55 -12.76 -0.90
CA HIS A 344 9.13 -13.68 -1.95
C HIS A 344 8.90 -12.95 -3.26
N PHE A 345 8.22 -11.80 -3.25
CA PHE A 345 8.03 -10.99 -4.45
C PHE A 345 9.35 -10.62 -5.11
N CYS A 346 10.31 -10.05 -4.37
CA CYS A 346 11.60 -9.66 -4.92
C CYS A 346 12.38 -10.87 -5.48
N GLN A 347 12.36 -12.01 -4.79
CA GLN A 347 13.01 -13.26 -5.23
C GLN A 347 12.33 -13.87 -6.46
N SER A 348 11.00 -13.83 -6.53
CA SER A 348 10.25 -14.28 -7.71
C SER A 348 10.61 -13.46 -8.94
N LEU A 349 10.76 -12.14 -8.79
CA LEU A 349 11.16 -11.27 -9.91
C LEU A 349 12.53 -11.67 -10.50
N GLU A 350 13.48 -12.16 -9.71
CA GLU A 350 14.82 -12.54 -10.21
C GLU A 350 14.80 -13.72 -11.18
N ASN A 351 13.81 -14.61 -11.04
CA ASN A 351 13.72 -15.86 -11.80
C ASN A 351 12.63 -15.85 -12.87
N MET A 352 11.79 -14.81 -12.88
CA MET A 352 10.65 -14.70 -13.76
C MET A 352 10.92 -13.84 -15.00
N ASN A 353 10.37 -14.28 -16.13
CA ASN A 353 10.26 -13.46 -17.33
C ASN A 353 9.06 -12.51 -17.17
N ILE A 354 9.31 -11.33 -16.60
CA ILE A 354 8.25 -10.37 -16.28
C ILE A 354 8.46 -9.00 -16.93
N GLU A 355 7.36 -8.46 -17.46
CA GLU A 355 7.28 -7.11 -18.01
C GLU A 355 6.20 -6.31 -17.29
N PHE A 356 6.60 -5.24 -16.59
CA PHE A 356 5.66 -4.25 -16.06
C PHE A 356 5.47 -3.11 -17.06
N ARG A 357 4.23 -2.71 -17.32
CA ARG A 357 3.93 -1.42 -17.97
C ARG A 357 3.02 -0.58 -17.10
N LEU A 358 3.43 0.64 -16.82
CA LEU A 358 2.64 1.57 -16.02
C LEU A 358 2.09 2.71 -16.88
N LEU A 359 0.80 2.98 -16.73
CA LEU A 359 0.04 4.00 -17.46
C LEU A 359 -0.66 4.92 -16.45
N ASN A 360 -0.75 6.21 -16.76
CA ASN A 360 -1.57 7.16 -16.00
C ASN A 360 -2.69 7.70 -16.89
N LEU A 361 -3.74 6.90 -17.06
CA LEU A 361 -4.89 7.22 -17.91
C LEU A 361 -6.19 7.03 -17.12
N ASP A 362 -7.21 7.80 -17.47
CA ASP A 362 -8.57 7.42 -17.09
C ASP A 362 -8.88 6.08 -17.76
N ALA A 363 -9.29 5.10 -16.94
CA ALA A 363 -9.45 3.71 -17.36
C ALA A 363 -10.42 3.56 -18.55
N LYS A 364 -11.33 4.53 -18.75
CA LYS A 364 -12.24 4.59 -19.91
C LYS A 364 -11.53 4.70 -21.26
N TRP A 365 -10.31 5.24 -21.29
CA TRP A 365 -9.54 5.45 -22.52
C TRP A 365 -8.56 4.31 -22.82
N LEU A 366 -8.44 3.32 -21.93
CA LEU A 366 -7.53 2.20 -22.11
C LEU A 366 -7.75 1.43 -23.43
N PRO A 367 -8.98 1.17 -23.91
CA PRO A 367 -9.15 0.49 -25.20
C PRO A 367 -8.56 1.24 -26.39
N MET A 368 -8.52 2.58 -26.35
CA MET A 368 -7.91 3.37 -27.43
C MET A 368 -6.39 3.29 -27.41
N TYR A 369 -5.82 2.92 -26.27
CA TYR A 369 -4.37 2.77 -26.10
C TYR A 369 -3.88 1.38 -26.53
N PHE A 370 -4.72 0.35 -26.36
CA PHE A 370 -4.41 -1.02 -26.72
C PHE A 370 -4.95 -1.35 -28.13
N ASP A 371 -4.14 -1.18 -29.17
CA ASP A 371 -4.56 -1.47 -30.54
C ASP A 371 -4.87 -2.98 -30.75
N LYS A 372 -3.99 -3.87 -30.25
CA LYS A 372 -4.11 -5.33 -30.43
C LYS A 372 -3.88 -6.16 -29.18
N MET A 373 -3.62 -5.51 -28.04
CA MET A 373 -3.32 -6.22 -26.81
C MET A 373 -4.61 -6.66 -26.13
N LEU A 374 -4.73 -7.97 -25.91
CA LEU A 374 -5.85 -8.59 -25.19
C LEU A 374 -5.30 -9.29 -23.94
N PHE A 375 -6.15 -9.45 -22.93
CA PHE A 375 -5.75 -9.87 -21.60
C PHE A 375 -6.39 -11.19 -21.20
N ASP A 376 -5.63 -12.02 -20.49
CA ASP A 376 -6.15 -13.22 -19.82
C ASP A 376 -6.93 -12.83 -18.55
N ARG A 377 -6.52 -11.75 -17.88
CA ARG A 377 -7.19 -11.23 -16.69
C ARG A 377 -7.27 -9.71 -16.72
N ILE A 378 -8.44 -9.20 -16.36
CA ILE A 378 -8.68 -7.76 -16.18
C ILE A 378 -9.26 -7.55 -14.79
N GLU A 379 -8.60 -6.74 -13.98
CA GLU A 379 -9.11 -6.26 -12.69
C GLU A 379 -9.38 -4.76 -12.83
N ILE A 380 -10.60 -4.34 -12.46
CA ILE A 380 -11.04 -2.94 -12.60
C ILE A 380 -11.41 -2.29 -11.27
N SER A 381 -11.12 -2.95 -10.14
CA SER A 381 -11.39 -2.46 -8.79
C SER A 381 -12.84 -1.99 -8.63
N ASN A 382 -13.07 -0.95 -7.84
CA ASN A 382 -14.37 -0.39 -7.53
C ASN A 382 -14.91 0.60 -8.56
N ILE A 383 -14.24 0.79 -9.71
CA ILE A 383 -14.75 1.75 -10.72
C ILE A 383 -16.09 1.30 -11.32
N CYS A 384 -16.45 0.03 -11.17
CA CYS A 384 -17.75 -0.50 -11.57
C CYS A 384 -18.90 -0.08 -10.65
N ASP A 385 -18.64 0.51 -9.48
CA ASP A 385 -19.71 1.11 -8.67
C ASP A 385 -20.45 2.20 -9.47
N ARG A 386 -21.76 2.34 -9.23
CA ARG A 386 -22.62 3.32 -9.93
C ARG A 386 -22.14 4.76 -9.75
N GLY A 387 -21.58 5.08 -8.58
CA GLY A 387 -21.00 6.39 -8.28
C GLY A 387 -19.68 6.69 -9.01
N CYS A 388 -19.12 5.73 -9.74
CA CYS A 388 -17.87 5.86 -10.50
C CYS A 388 -18.13 5.80 -12.02
N VAL A 389 -17.81 4.68 -12.67
CA VAL A 389 -18.05 4.47 -14.11
C VAL A 389 -19.35 3.67 -14.33
N GLY A 390 -19.69 2.79 -13.39
CA GLY A 390 -20.88 1.95 -13.44
C GLY A 390 -20.69 0.63 -14.21
N PRO A 391 -21.44 -0.42 -13.85
CA PRO A 391 -21.14 -1.79 -14.28
C PRO A 391 -21.36 -2.00 -15.79
N HIS A 392 -22.44 -1.43 -16.34
CA HIS A 392 -22.75 -1.54 -17.77
C HIS A 392 -21.64 -0.95 -18.65
N ARG A 393 -21.14 0.23 -18.27
CA ARG A 393 -20.09 0.91 -19.02
C ARG A 393 -18.74 0.20 -18.87
N CYS A 394 -18.42 -0.29 -17.68
CA CYS A 394 -17.26 -1.15 -17.48
C CYS A 394 -17.30 -2.41 -18.36
N LEU A 395 -18.42 -3.14 -18.37
CA LEU A 395 -18.59 -4.31 -19.24
C LEU A 395 -18.38 -3.94 -20.71
N SER A 396 -18.99 -2.85 -21.19
CA SER A 396 -18.84 -2.42 -22.59
C SER A 396 -17.41 -2.05 -22.98
N ILE A 397 -16.64 -1.45 -22.06
CA ILE A 397 -15.27 -0.98 -22.31
C ILE A 397 -14.27 -2.14 -22.24
N PHE A 398 -14.38 -3.00 -21.24
CA PHE A 398 -13.34 -3.98 -20.92
C PHE A 398 -13.59 -5.36 -21.50
N SER A 399 -14.83 -5.72 -21.86
CA SER A 399 -15.11 -7.04 -22.46
C SER A 399 -14.40 -7.24 -23.80
N SER A 400 -14.20 -6.17 -24.57
CA SER A 400 -13.45 -6.20 -25.84
C SER A 400 -11.95 -6.37 -25.66
N LEU A 401 -11.44 -6.17 -24.45
CA LEU A 401 -10.02 -6.32 -24.12
C LEU A 401 -9.69 -7.72 -23.59
N LEU A 402 -10.68 -8.59 -23.36
CA LEU A 402 -10.43 -9.98 -22.97
C LEU A 402 -9.97 -10.80 -24.18
N LYS A 403 -9.03 -11.73 -23.95
CA LYS A 403 -8.69 -12.74 -24.95
C LYS A 403 -9.94 -13.55 -25.30
N PRO A 404 -10.18 -13.84 -26.59
CA PRO A 404 -11.35 -14.60 -26.99
C PRO A 404 -11.18 -16.07 -26.60
N LYS A 405 -12.29 -16.82 -26.55
CA LYS A 405 -12.31 -18.18 -25.99
C LYS A 405 -11.39 -19.15 -26.72
N GLU A 406 -11.11 -18.92 -27.99
CA GLU A 406 -10.18 -19.71 -28.81
C GLU A 406 -8.74 -19.58 -28.33
N HIS A 407 -8.38 -18.46 -27.69
CA HIS A 407 -7.05 -18.21 -27.14
C HIS A 407 -6.99 -18.49 -25.64
N ASN A 408 -8.00 -18.06 -24.88
CA ASN A 408 -8.17 -18.43 -23.48
C ASN A 408 -9.66 -18.60 -23.14
N PRO A 409 -10.17 -19.85 -23.00
CA PRO A 409 -11.56 -20.06 -22.60
C PRO A 409 -11.85 -19.60 -21.17
N LYS A 410 -10.82 -19.30 -20.38
CA LYS A 410 -10.87 -18.90 -18.97
C LYS A 410 -10.61 -17.41 -18.76
N ALA A 411 -10.42 -16.63 -19.84
CA ALA A 411 -10.22 -15.19 -19.73
C ALA A 411 -11.33 -14.55 -18.88
N THR A 412 -10.95 -13.79 -17.86
CA THR A 412 -11.87 -13.34 -16.82
C THR A 412 -11.65 -11.88 -16.48
N MET A 413 -12.74 -11.16 -16.25
CA MET A 413 -12.73 -9.82 -15.68
C MET A 413 -13.27 -9.85 -14.25
N LEU A 414 -12.56 -9.20 -13.34
CA LEU A 414 -12.89 -9.08 -11.92
C LEU A 414 -13.37 -7.67 -11.61
N MET A 415 -14.52 -7.60 -10.94
CA MET A 415 -15.19 -6.36 -10.54
C MET A 415 -15.42 -6.38 -9.04
N LEU A 416 -15.17 -5.25 -8.37
CA LEU A 416 -15.44 -5.08 -6.96
C LEU A 416 -16.58 -4.07 -6.78
N PHE A 417 -17.63 -4.44 -6.06
CA PHE A 417 -18.66 -3.49 -5.68
C PHE A 417 -18.52 -3.15 -4.20
N LEU A 418 -18.11 -1.91 -3.89
CA LEU A 418 -18.12 -1.42 -2.50
C LEU A 418 -19.53 -0.96 -2.11
N ASN A 419 -20.30 -0.49 -3.11
CA ASN A 419 -21.64 0.06 -2.93
C ASN A 419 -22.63 -0.65 -3.86
N ALA A 420 -22.69 -1.98 -3.76
CA ALA A 420 -23.50 -2.83 -4.64
C ALA A 420 -25.01 -2.72 -4.35
N VAL A 421 -25.35 -2.44 -3.10
CA VAL A 421 -26.72 -2.41 -2.56
C VAL A 421 -26.97 -1.01 -2.01
N GLU A 422 -27.37 -0.10 -2.89
CA GLU A 422 -28.10 1.13 -2.54
C GLU A 422 -29.38 1.20 -3.37
#